data_AF-D6WES6-F1
#
_entry.id   AF-D6WES6-F1
#
_cell.length_a   1.000
_cell.length_b   1.000
_cell.length_c   1.000
_cell.angle_alpha   90.00
_cell.angle_beta   90.00
_cell.angle_gamma   90.00
#
_symmetry.space_group_name_H-M   'P 1'
#
loop_
_entity.id
_entity.type
_entity.pdbx_description
1 polymer ?
#
loop_
_entity_poly.entity_id
_entity_poly.type
_entity_poly.pdbx_seq_one_letter_code
_entity_poly.pdbx_strand_id
1 'polypeptide(L)'
;MAFLFKASCLHTTIFFILLSVTFARPGNFGEFGGVPHEDKCKLGDSTVVEICQRCAKQTKSPIVYPMCCVNEDDAYNWCDQYINYGKKSK
;
A
#
# COMPACT_ATOMS: atom_id res chain seq x y z
N MET A 1 -27.37 33.38 -24.74
CA MET A 1 -26.13 33.20 -23.93
C MET A 1 -26.28 32.08 -22.90
N ALA A 2 -26.69 30.86 -23.30
CA ALA A 2 -26.93 29.73 -22.38
C ALA A 2 -25.86 28.61 -22.50
N PHE A 3 -24.99 28.66 -23.51
CA PHE A 3 -23.97 27.64 -23.76
C PHE A 3 -22.66 27.88 -22.97
N LEU A 4 -22.37 29.12 -22.60
CA LEU A 4 -21.15 29.48 -21.85
C LEU A 4 -21.22 29.08 -20.36
N PHE A 5 -22.42 28.99 -19.77
CA PHE A 5 -22.60 28.55 -18.39
C PHE A 5 -22.40 27.03 -18.20
N LYS A 6 -22.67 26.22 -19.23
CA LYS A 6 -22.50 24.76 -19.17
C LYS A 6 -21.02 24.35 -19.18
N ALA A 7 -20.21 25.02 -20.00
CA ALA A 7 -18.77 24.77 -20.09
C ALA A 7 -18.04 25.14 -18.79
N SER A 8 -18.48 26.21 -18.11
CA SER A 8 -17.93 26.63 -16.82
C SER A 8 -18.24 25.63 -15.70
N CYS A 9 -19.46 25.06 -15.69
CA CYS A 9 -19.87 24.03 -14.72
C CYS A 9 -19.16 22.67 -14.97
N LEU A 10 -18.93 22.31 -16.23
CA LEU A 10 -18.16 21.11 -16.58
C LEU A 10 -16.69 21.25 -16.15
N HIS A 11 -16.10 22.43 -16.32
CA HIS A 11 -14.72 22.65 -15.87
C HIS A 11 -14.58 22.66 -14.35
N THR A 12 -15.51 23.26 -13.62
CA THR A 12 -15.47 23.25 -12.14
C THR A 12 -15.68 21.86 -11.58
N THR A 13 -16.57 21.05 -12.16
CA THR A 13 -16.75 19.64 -11.76
C THR A 13 -15.55 18.77 -12.12
N ILE A 14 -14.97 18.91 -13.32
CA ILE A 14 -13.74 18.21 -13.71
C ILE A 14 -12.58 18.62 -12.78
N PHE A 15 -12.45 19.89 -12.42
CA PHE A 15 -11.42 20.38 -11.49
C PHE A 15 -11.61 19.82 -10.08
N PHE A 16 -12.85 19.76 -9.58
CA PHE A 16 -13.17 19.13 -8.30
C PHE A 16 -12.88 17.63 -8.31
N ILE A 17 -13.19 16.93 -9.40
CA ILE A 17 -12.89 15.50 -9.57
C ILE A 17 -11.38 15.29 -9.60
N LEU A 18 -10.62 16.09 -10.37
CA LEU A 18 -9.16 16.01 -10.42
C LEU A 18 -8.53 16.28 -9.05
N LEU A 19 -9.01 17.30 -8.33
CA LEU A 19 -8.61 17.55 -6.94
C LEU A 19 -8.91 16.33 -6.06
N SER A 20 -10.12 15.78 -6.11
CA SER A 20 -10.48 14.60 -5.30
C SER A 20 -9.66 13.37 -5.65
N VAL A 21 -9.27 13.17 -6.92
CA VAL A 21 -8.40 12.06 -7.35
C VAL A 21 -6.95 12.28 -6.91
N THR A 22 -6.46 13.52 -6.85
CA THR A 22 -5.15 13.83 -6.25
C THR A 22 -5.14 13.66 -4.73
N PHE A 23 -6.23 14.01 -4.03
CA PHE A 23 -6.38 13.76 -2.59
C PHE A 23 -6.69 12.29 -2.26
N ALA A 24 -7.28 11.54 -3.20
CA ALA A 24 -7.59 10.12 -3.05
C ALA A 24 -6.45 9.17 -3.49
N ARG A 25 -5.30 9.71 -3.93
CA ARG A 25 -4.08 8.92 -4.08
C ARG A 25 -3.26 9.07 -2.80
N PRO A 26 -3.32 8.12 -1.84
CA PRO A 26 -2.30 8.02 -0.81
C PRO A 26 -1.03 7.48 -1.49
N GLY A 27 -0.38 8.35 -2.24
CA GLY A 27 0.94 8.14 -2.81
C GLY A 27 1.98 8.87 -1.97
N ASN A 28 1.97 8.65 -0.65
CA ASN A 28 3.08 9.05 0.20
C ASN A 28 3.26 8.02 1.32
N PHE A 29 4.03 6.99 0.99
CA PHE A 29 4.51 5.90 1.85
C PHE A 29 5.54 6.45 2.87
N GLY A 30 5.15 7.42 3.69
CA GLY A 30 6.05 8.10 4.64
C GLY A 30 5.59 8.09 6.10
N GLU A 31 4.38 7.61 6.39
CA GLU A 31 3.71 7.84 7.68
C GLU A 31 3.29 6.55 8.39
N PHE A 32 4.09 5.48 8.28
CA PHE A 32 3.99 4.34 9.21
C PHE A 32 5.35 4.06 9.84
N GLY A 33 5.50 4.60 11.05
CA GLY A 33 6.13 3.85 12.15
C GLY A 33 7.61 4.08 12.37
N GLY A 34 7.96 5.22 12.95
CA GLY A 34 9.20 5.35 13.73
C GLY A 34 9.12 4.58 15.05
N VAL A 35 9.07 3.26 14.99
CA VAL A 35 9.28 2.38 16.16
C VAL A 35 10.61 1.66 15.93
N PRO A 36 11.61 1.80 16.81
CA PRO A 36 12.86 1.04 16.71
C PRO A 36 12.57 -0.39 17.18
N HIS A 37 12.05 -1.22 16.28
CA HIS A 37 11.96 -2.66 16.47
C HIS A 37 13.06 -3.31 15.61
N GLU A 38 13.58 -4.47 16.01
CA GLU A 38 14.59 -5.20 15.22
C GLU A 38 14.02 -5.54 13.83
N ASP A 39 14.34 -4.69 12.85
CA ASP A 39 13.88 -4.83 11.48
C ASP A 39 14.69 -5.93 10.78
N LYS A 40 14.13 -7.14 10.68
CA LYS A 40 14.69 -8.24 9.87
C LYS A 40 14.97 -7.79 8.43
N CYS A 41 14.15 -6.87 7.93
CA CYS A 41 14.30 -6.25 6.62
C CYS A 41 15.52 -5.32 6.48
N LYS A 42 16.05 -4.74 7.57
CA LYS A 42 17.27 -3.91 7.54
C LYS A 42 18.55 -4.73 7.66
N LEU A 43 18.49 -5.90 8.30
CA LEU A 43 19.65 -6.77 8.51
C LEU A 43 20.15 -7.48 7.24
N GLY A 44 19.51 -7.31 6.09
CA GLY A 44 19.99 -7.83 4.80
C GLY A 44 19.46 -9.21 4.42
N ASP A 45 18.46 -9.72 5.14
CA ASP A 45 17.75 -10.95 4.77
C ASP A 45 16.86 -10.70 3.54
N SER A 46 17.46 -10.84 2.35
CA SER A 46 16.80 -10.63 1.05
C SER A 46 15.48 -11.41 0.90
N THR A 47 15.43 -12.63 1.44
CA THR A 47 14.22 -13.47 1.43
C THR A 47 13.07 -12.87 2.25
N VAL A 48 13.38 -12.26 3.40
CA VAL A 48 12.35 -11.63 4.25
C VAL A 48 11.78 -10.39 3.56
N VAL A 49 12.65 -9.57 2.95
CA VAL A 49 12.23 -8.40 2.18
C VAL A 49 11.33 -8.80 1.01
N GLU A 50 11.67 -9.85 0.25
CA GLU A 50 10.84 -10.32 -0.85
C GLU A 50 9.45 -10.77 -0.39
N ILE A 51 9.37 -11.55 0.69
CA ILE A 51 8.10 -12.04 1.26
C ILE A 51 7.24 -10.85 1.73
N CYS A 52 7.80 -9.97 2.55
CA CYS A 52 7.07 -8.83 3.10
C CYS A 52 6.61 -7.85 2.01
N GLN A 53 7.47 -7.57 1.01
CA GLN A 53 7.11 -6.71 -0.12
C GLN A 53 6.01 -7.33 -0.99
N ARG A 54 6.09 -8.63 -1.28
CA ARG A 54 5.08 -9.34 -2.08
C ARG A 54 3.74 -9.40 -1.34
N CYS A 55 3.78 -9.65 -0.03
CA CYS A 55 2.61 -9.69 0.84
C CYS A 55 1.89 -8.33 0.89
N ALA A 56 2.61 -7.24 1.18
CA ALA A 56 2.06 -5.88 1.20
C ALA A 56 1.46 -5.47 -0.16
N LYS A 57 2.08 -5.90 -1.26
CA LYS A 57 1.56 -5.66 -2.61
C LYS A 57 0.23 -6.37 -2.86
N GLN A 58 0.06 -7.61 -2.38
CA GLN A 58 -1.17 -8.36 -2.59
C GLN A 58 -2.32 -7.89 -1.69
N THR A 59 -2.03 -7.60 -0.43
CA THR A 59 -3.03 -7.11 0.53
C THR A 59 -3.43 -5.66 0.26
N LYS A 60 -2.61 -4.93 -0.52
CA LYS A 60 -2.76 -3.49 -0.80
C LYS A 60 -2.74 -2.65 0.48
N SER A 61 -2.22 -3.21 1.57
CA SER A 61 -2.21 -2.59 2.88
C SER A 61 -0.79 -2.13 3.22
N PRO A 62 -0.56 -0.83 3.44
CA PRO A 62 0.78 -0.30 3.69
C PRO A 62 1.34 -0.70 5.06
N ILE A 63 0.49 -1.12 6.00
CA ILE A 63 0.90 -1.55 7.36
C ILE A 63 1.50 -2.97 7.38
N VAL A 64 1.20 -3.78 6.37
CA VAL A 64 1.65 -5.18 6.31
C VAL A 64 3.16 -5.28 6.15
N TYR A 65 3.78 -4.34 5.42
CA TYR A 65 5.23 -4.31 5.23
C TYR A 65 6.00 -4.11 6.55
N PRO A 66 5.76 -3.03 7.33
CA PRO A 66 6.43 -2.85 8.62
C PRO A 66 6.11 -3.99 9.60
N MET A 67 4.83 -4.42 9.73
CA MET A 67 4.48 -5.54 10.62
C MET A 67 5.22 -6.84 10.27
N CYS A 68 5.36 -7.16 8.98
CA CYS A 68 6.10 -8.33 8.53
C CYS A 68 7.61 -8.21 8.81
N CYS A 69 8.19 -7.02 8.69
CA CYS A 69 9.61 -6.78 8.97
C CYS A 69 9.97 -6.91 10.45
N VAL A 70 9.04 -6.62 11.35
CA VAL A 70 9.22 -6.72 12.81
C VAL A 70 8.66 -8.03 13.38
N ASN A 71 8.03 -8.86 12.53
CA ASN A 71 7.24 -10.04 12.90
C ASN A 71 6.20 -9.76 14.00
N GLU A 72 5.52 -8.62 13.91
CA GLU A 72 4.40 -8.26 14.78
C GLU A 72 3.21 -9.16 14.44
N ASP A 73 2.55 -9.71 15.47
CA ASP A 73 1.41 -10.64 15.32
C ASP A 73 1.67 -11.85 14.41
N ASP A 74 2.90 -12.37 14.39
CA ASP A 74 3.33 -13.44 13.46
C ASP A 74 3.06 -13.11 11.98
N ALA A 75 3.07 -11.82 11.64
CA ALA A 75 2.78 -11.34 10.29
C ALA A 75 3.71 -11.93 9.23
N TYR A 76 4.95 -12.29 9.57
CA TYR A 76 5.86 -12.95 8.64
C TYR A 76 5.34 -14.33 8.22
N ASN A 77 4.95 -15.16 9.19
CA ASN A 77 4.41 -16.51 8.94
C ASN A 77 3.06 -16.43 8.21
N TRP A 78 2.21 -15.47 8.60
CA TRP A 78 0.98 -15.19 7.86
C TRP A 78 1.26 -14.80 6.40
N CYS A 79 2.22 -13.90 6.18
CA CYS A 79 2.61 -13.48 4.83
C CYS A 79 3.17 -14.65 4.00
N ASP A 80 4.02 -15.51 4.57
CA ASP A 80 4.53 -16.70 3.88
C ASP A 80 3.39 -17.62 3.43
N GLN A 81 2.44 -17.92 4.34
CA GLN A 81 1.30 -18.76 4.01
C GLN A 81 0.40 -18.10 2.97
N TYR A 82 0.17 -16.80 3.09
CA TYR A 82 -0.69 -16.03 2.19
C TYR A 82 -0.12 -15.97 0.76
N ILE A 83 1.18 -15.71 0.58
CA ILE A 83 1.80 -15.69 -0.75
C ILE A 83 1.91 -17.08 -1.39
N ASN A 84 1.98 -18.12 -0.56
CA ASN A 84 2.09 -19.52 -0.99
C ASN A 84 0.73 -20.22 -1.09
N TYR A 85 -0.34 -19.54 -0.68
CA TYR A 85 -1.71 -20.02 -0.82
C TYR A 85 -2.01 -20.31 -2.29
N GLY A 86 -2.35 -21.57 -2.60
CA GLY A 86 -2.62 -22.06 -3.95
C GLY A 86 -1.40 -22.55 -4.76
N LYS A 87 -0.16 -22.35 -4.30
CA LYS A 87 1.05 -22.89 -4.95
C LYS A 87 1.43 -24.31 -4.50
N LYS A 88 0.99 -24.72 -3.30
CA LYS A 88 1.23 -26.06 -2.74
C LYS A 88 0.24 -27.14 -3.24
N SER A 89 -0.57 -26.83 -4.24
CA SER A 89 -1.49 -27.78 -4.89
C SER A 89 -0.88 -28.26 -6.22
N LYS A 90 0.23 -28.99 -6.15
CA LYS A 90 0.69 -29.83 -7.27
C LYS A 90 1.55 -30.98 -6.76
#